data_AF-A0A699JUJ2-F1
#
_entry.id   AF-A0A699JUJ2-F1
#
_cell.length_a   1.000
_cell.length_b   1.000
_cell.length_c   1.000
_cell.angle_alpha   90.00
_cell.angle_beta   90.00
_cell.angle_gamma   90.00
#
_symmetry.space_group_name_H-M   'P 1'
#
loop_
_entity.id
_entity.type
_entity.pdbx_description
1 polymer ?
#
loop_
_entity_poly.entity_id
_entity_poly.type
_entity_poly.pdbx_seq_one_letter_code
_entity_poly.pdbx_strand_id
1 'polypeptide(L)'
;MDTQKVMVSKIQVDEDENIPLPGFRFHPTDEELVGFYLRRKVDKKPLNFDLIRQIDIYKYDPWDLPKTSDMTDNERYFFCKRGRKYRNSVRPNRVTDSGFWKATGIDR
;
A
#
# COMPACT_ATOMS: atom_id res chain seq x y z
N MET A 1 -43.11 -28.59 15.52
CA MET A 1 -43.40 -27.57 14.48
C MET A 1 -42.25 -26.60 14.50
N ASP A 2 -41.29 -26.93 13.67
CA ASP A 2 -39.96 -26.37 13.56
C ASP A 2 -39.99 -25.01 12.86
N THR A 3 -39.34 -24.03 13.46
CA THR A 3 -38.79 -22.89 12.71
C THR A 3 -37.34 -22.70 13.14
N GLN A 4 -36.46 -23.21 12.27
CA GLN A 4 -35.01 -23.09 12.36
C GLN A 4 -34.62 -21.61 12.40
N LYS A 5 -33.91 -21.23 13.47
CA LYS A 5 -33.18 -19.96 13.55
C LYS A 5 -32.01 -20.06 12.57
N VAL A 6 -32.18 -19.46 11.39
CA VAL A 6 -31.15 -19.40 10.35
C VAL A 6 -29.91 -18.76 10.95
N MET A 7 -28.88 -19.58 11.08
CA MET A 7 -27.53 -19.18 11.45
C MET A 7 -27.01 -18.37 10.27
N VAL A 8 -27.03 -17.05 10.39
CA VAL A 8 -26.19 -16.20 9.52
C VAL A 8 -24.78 -16.49 9.98
N SER A 9 -24.14 -17.45 9.32
CA SER A 9 -22.71 -17.68 9.40
C SER A 9 -22.04 -16.37 9.00
N LYS A 10 -21.68 -15.59 10.00
CA LYS A 10 -20.66 -14.57 9.87
C LYS A 10 -19.46 -15.34 9.31
N ILE A 11 -19.13 -15.09 8.06
CA ILE A 11 -17.90 -15.59 7.47
C ILE A 11 -16.80 -14.95 8.32
N GLN A 12 -16.38 -15.70 9.33
CA GLN A 12 -15.18 -15.44 10.10
C GLN A 12 -14.08 -15.72 9.09
N VAL A 13 -13.62 -14.67 8.41
CA VAL A 13 -12.39 -14.78 7.63
C VAL A 13 -11.30 -14.83 8.69
N ASP A 14 -10.78 -16.03 8.92
CA ASP A 14 -9.75 -16.29 9.92
C ASP A 14 -8.52 -15.42 9.62
N GLU A 15 -8.08 -14.64 10.61
CA GLU A 15 -6.84 -13.85 10.57
C GLU A 15 -5.59 -14.76 10.75
N ASP A 16 -5.59 -15.93 10.11
CA ASP A 16 -4.53 -16.95 10.19
C ASP A 16 -3.79 -17.13 8.84
N GLU A 17 -3.91 -16.19 7.90
CA GLU A 17 -3.28 -16.25 6.58
C GLU A 17 -1.98 -15.41 6.44
N ASN A 18 -1.35 -15.04 7.56
CA ASN A 18 -0.08 -14.27 7.55
C ASN A 18 1.00 -14.90 8.43
N ILE A 19 1.19 -16.21 8.32
CA ILE A 19 2.44 -16.85 8.74
C ILE A 19 3.35 -16.84 7.50
N PRO A 20 4.28 -15.88 7.34
CA PRO A 20 5.21 -15.91 6.24
C PRO A 20 6.02 -17.21 6.34
N LEU A 21 5.81 -18.11 5.38
CA LEU A 21 6.64 -19.30 5.24
C LEU A 21 8.10 -18.86 5.17
N PRO A 22 9.05 -19.57 5.82
CA PRO A 22 10.46 -19.20 5.79
C PRO A 22 10.93 -19.02 4.34
N GLY A 23 11.28 -17.79 3.96
CA GLY A 23 11.73 -17.44 2.60
C GLY A 23 10.68 -16.80 1.70
N PHE A 24 9.38 -16.85 2.03
CA PHE A 24 8.37 -16.08 1.31
C PHE A 24 8.43 -14.62 1.76
N ARG A 25 8.70 -13.72 0.81
CA ARG A 25 8.85 -12.29 1.07
C ARG A 25 8.09 -11.52 0.02
N PHE A 26 7.63 -10.33 0.39
CA PHE A 26 7.05 -9.41 -0.54
C PHE A 26 8.13 -8.86 -1.48
N HIS A 27 8.26 -9.47 -2.66
CA HIS A 27 9.18 -9.06 -3.72
C HIS A 27 8.43 -9.00 -5.06
N PRO A 28 7.47 -8.06 -5.20
CA PRO A 28 6.67 -7.95 -6.42
C PRO A 28 7.52 -7.44 -7.58
N THR A 29 7.18 -7.86 -8.78
CA THR A 29 7.70 -7.28 -10.03
C THR A 29 7.06 -5.93 -10.33
N ASP A 30 7.71 -5.13 -11.19
CA ASP A 30 7.17 -3.84 -11.65
C ASP A 30 5.76 -3.99 -12.26
N GLU A 31 5.54 -5.07 -13.02
CA GLU A 31 4.25 -5.38 -13.64
C GLU A 31 3.18 -5.69 -12.59
N GLU A 32 3.52 -6.42 -11.54
CA GLU A 32 2.59 -6.71 -10.44
C GLU A 32 2.26 -5.44 -9.65
N LEU A 33 3.26 -4.61 -9.35
CA LEU A 33 3.07 -3.34 -8.66
C LEU A 33 2.06 -2.45 -9.38
N VAL A 34 2.21 -2.28 -10.70
CA VAL A 34 1.33 -1.40 -11.47
C VAL A 34 0.02 -2.10 -11.86
N GLY A 35 0.13 -3.28 -12.48
CA GLY A 35 -0.97 -4.00 -13.10
C GLY A 35 -1.92 -4.66 -12.11
N PHE A 36 -1.42 -5.09 -10.95
CA PHE A 36 -2.21 -5.75 -9.92
C PHE A 36 -2.50 -4.81 -8.75
N TYR A 37 -1.48 -4.32 -8.05
CA TYR A 37 -1.67 -3.57 -6.81
C TYR A 37 -2.24 -2.17 -7.06
N LEU A 38 -1.56 -1.36 -7.88
CA LEU A 38 -1.98 0.01 -8.15
C LEU A 38 -3.31 0.07 -8.90
N ARG A 39 -3.48 -0.76 -9.93
CA ARG A 39 -4.73 -0.82 -10.70
C ARG A 39 -5.93 -1.18 -9.82
N ARG A 40 -5.80 -2.20 -8.96
CA ARG A 40 -6.88 -2.56 -8.02
C ARG A 40 -7.19 -1.45 -7.03
N LYS A 41 -6.17 -0.74 -6.55
CA LYS A 41 -6.34 0.42 -5.66
C LYS A 41 -7.13 1.55 -6.35
N VAL A 42 -6.85 1.81 -7.62
CA VAL A 42 -7.58 2.81 -8.44
C VAL A 42 -9.02 2.37 -8.72
N ASP A 43 -9.21 1.10 -9.05
CA ASP A 43 -10.54 0.49 -9.28
C ASP A 43 -11.37 0.36 -7.98
N LYS A 44 -10.80 0.73 -6.82
CA LYS A 44 -11.40 0.54 -5.48
C LYS A 44 -11.84 -0.89 -5.21
N LYS A 45 -11.17 -1.87 -5.82
CA LYS A 45 -11.42 -3.29 -5.55
C LYS A 45 -10.82 -3.63 -4.19
N PRO A 46 -11.53 -4.41 -3.35
CA PRO A 46 -10.97 -4.87 -2.08
C PRO A 46 -9.70 -5.69 -2.39
N LEU A 47 -8.59 -5.29 -1.77
CA LEU A 47 -7.37 -6.09 -1.74
C LEU A 47 -7.45 -6.93 -0.47
N ASN A 48 -7.30 -8.26 -0.60
CA ASN A 48 -7.35 -9.16 0.54
C ASN A 48 -6.16 -8.97 1.50
N PHE A 49 -5.14 -8.22 1.10
CA PHE A 49 -3.93 -8.00 1.87
C PHE A 49 -3.66 -6.49 2.00
N ASP A 50 -3.60 -5.98 3.24
CA ASP A 50 -3.17 -4.60 3.55
C ASP A 50 -1.63 -4.46 3.53
N LEU A 51 -0.99 -5.08 2.53
CA LEU A 51 0.46 -5.08 2.35
C LEU A 51 1.00 -3.66 2.11
N ILE A 52 0.33 -2.90 1.24
CA ILE A 52 0.72 -1.54 0.86
C ILE A 52 -0.23 -0.54 1.51
N ARG A 53 0.25 0.14 2.55
CA ARG A 53 -0.53 1.18 3.23
C ARG A 53 -0.60 2.47 2.43
N GLN A 54 -1.70 3.19 2.58
CA GLN A 54 -1.89 4.50 1.95
C GLN A 54 -1.36 5.62 2.85
N ILE A 55 -0.26 6.26 2.45
CA ILE A 55 0.43 7.32 3.21
C ILE A 55 0.85 8.44 2.25
N ASP A 56 0.73 9.68 2.70
CA ASP A 56 1.22 10.85 1.97
C ASP A 56 2.72 11.06 2.25
N ILE A 57 3.58 10.37 1.50
CA ILE A 57 5.04 10.37 1.72
C ILE A 57 5.69 11.75 1.58
N TYR A 58 4.98 12.74 1.02
CA TYR A 58 5.48 14.11 0.92
C TYR A 58 5.37 14.88 2.23
N LYS A 59 4.56 14.42 3.18
CA LYS A 59 4.42 15.06 4.49
C LYS A 59 5.33 14.51 5.56
N TYR A 60 5.96 13.37 5.28
CA TYR A 60 6.82 12.67 6.22
C TYR A 60 8.25 12.68 5.72
N ASP A 61 9.18 12.78 6.65
CA ASP A 61 10.57 12.54 6.33
C ASP A 61 10.85 11.03 6.22
N PRO A 62 11.91 10.63 5.51
CA PRO A 62 12.17 9.22 5.22
C PRO A 62 12.26 8.33 6.47
N TRP A 63 12.69 8.90 7.61
CA TRP A 63 12.81 8.18 8.89
C TRP A 63 11.51 8.10 9.70
N ASP A 64 10.55 8.99 9.46
CA ASP A 64 9.24 9.03 10.14
C ASP A 64 8.17 8.20 9.43
N LEU A 65 8.51 7.62 8.28
CA LEU A 65 7.60 6.72 7.58
C LEU A 65 7.29 5.49 8.46
N PRO A 66 6.00 5.17 8.68
CA PRO A 66 5.62 4.10 9.60
C PRO A 66 6.22 2.77 9.16
N LYS A 67 6.85 2.09 10.11
CA LYS A 67 7.39 0.75 9.91
C LYS A 67 6.22 -0.22 9.80
N THR A 68 5.96 -0.73 8.60
CA THR A 68 5.09 -1.88 8.39
C THR A 68 5.85 -3.12 8.82
N SER A 69 5.33 -3.85 9.81
CA SER A 69 5.94 -5.05 10.40
C SER A 69 6.23 -6.16 9.40
N ASP A 70 5.50 -6.17 8.28
CA ASP A 70 5.43 -7.31 7.37
C ASP A 70 6.35 -7.15 6.16
N MET A 71 7.05 -6.02 6.06
CA MET A 71 7.96 -5.72 4.97
C MET A 71 9.40 -5.75 5.43
N THR A 72 10.24 -6.33 4.58
CA THR A 72 11.67 -6.48 4.81
C THR A 72 12.31 -5.15 5.18
N ASP A 73 13.31 -5.15 6.07
CA ASP A 73 13.96 -3.90 6.53
C ASP A 73 14.53 -3.03 5.39
N ASN A 74 14.75 -3.61 4.20
CA ASN A 74 15.39 -2.95 3.08
C ASN A 74 14.42 -2.24 2.14
N GLU A 75 13.16 -2.68 2.04
CA GLU A 75 12.21 -2.16 1.04
C GLU A 75 10.81 -2.02 1.63
N ARG A 76 10.17 -0.90 1.34
CA ARG A 76 8.82 -0.58 1.79
C ARG A 76 8.02 0.04 0.65
N TYR A 77 6.76 -0.36 0.55
CA TYR A 77 5.87 0.08 -0.51
C TYR A 77 4.71 0.87 0.10
N PHE A 78 4.41 2.03 -0.48
CA PHE A 78 3.35 2.92 0.00
C PHE A 78 2.49 3.41 -1.17
N PHE A 79 1.18 3.45 -0.96
CA PHE A 79 0.30 4.19 -1.86
C PHE A 79 0.32 5.66 -1.48
N CYS A 80 0.98 6.47 -2.28
CA CYS A 80 0.92 7.92 -2.14
C CYS A 80 -0.08 8.53 -3.11
N LYS A 81 -0.91 9.47 -2.62
CA LYS A 81 -1.63 10.35 -3.53
C LYS A 81 -0.63 11.23 -4.24
N ARG A 82 -0.70 11.31 -5.56
CA ARG A 82 0.16 12.21 -6.33
C ARG A 82 -0.23 13.66 -6.04
N GLY A 83 0.42 14.27 -5.05
CA GLY A 83 0.25 15.67 -4.69
C GLY A 83 0.76 16.59 -5.80
N ARG A 84 0.06 17.69 -6.08
CA ARG A 84 0.50 18.72 -7.04
C ARG A 84 1.13 19.87 -6.28
N LYS A 85 2.23 20.42 -6.79
CA LYS A 85 2.89 21.60 -6.18
C LYS A 85 1.98 22.84 -6.18
N TYR A 86 1.16 22.99 -7.21
CA TYR A 86 0.14 24.04 -7.31
C TYR A 86 -1.19 23.45 -7.76
N ARG A 87 -2.30 24.13 -7.45
CA ARG A 87 -3.69 23.70 -7.74
C ARG A 87 -3.89 23.18 -9.17
N ASN A 88 -3.27 23.83 -10.17
CA ASN A 88 -3.37 23.47 -11.59
C ASN A 88 -2.06 22.94 -12.20
N SER A 89 -1.03 22.64 -11.39
CA SER A 89 0.25 22.19 -11.93
C SER A 89 0.30 20.68 -12.14
N VAL A 90 0.97 20.25 -13.21
CA VAL A 90 1.34 18.84 -13.41
C VAL A 90 2.56 18.48 -12.55
N ARG A 91 3.28 19.47 -12.00
CA ARG A 91 4.47 19.24 -11.19
C ARG A 91 4.09 18.58 -9.87
N PRO A 92 4.65 17.40 -9.55
CA PRO A 92 4.41 16.76 -8.27
C PRO A 92 4.99 17.61 -7.14
N ASN A 93 4.28 17.68 -6.01
CA ASN A 93 4.88 18.21 -4.79
C ASN A 93 5.91 17.20 -4.31
N ARG A 94 7.15 17.63 -4.12
CA ARG A 94 8.25 16.77 -3.64
C ARG A 94 8.89 17.34 -2.37
N VAL A 95 8.30 18.37 -1.77
CA VAL A 95 8.81 19.01 -0.56
C VAL A 95 8.31 18.22 0.65
N THR A 96 9.22 17.88 1.57
CA THR A 96 8.92 17.37 2.92
C THR A 96 9.13 18.46 3.95
N ASP A 97 8.82 18.19 5.22
CA ASP A 97 8.96 19.18 6.30
C ASP A 97 10.43 19.60 6.48
N SER A 98 11.36 18.64 6.42
CA SER A 98 12.78 18.90 6.56
C SER A 98 13.58 18.93 5.25
N GLY A 99 12.94 18.84 4.07
CA GLY A 99 13.69 18.67 2.82
C GLY A 99 12.87 18.54 1.53
N PHE A 100 13.44 17.84 0.53
CA PHE A 100 12.75 17.55 -0.71
C PHE A 100 13.26 16.27 -1.40
N TRP A 101 12.35 15.58 -2.09
CA TRP A 101 12.66 14.45 -2.95
C TRP A 101 13.22 14.92 -4.29
N LYS A 102 14.44 14.50 -4.62
CA LYS A 102 15.06 14.71 -5.93
C LYS A 102 14.81 13.46 -6.79
N ALA A 103 14.30 13.64 -8.02
CA ALA A 103 14.25 12.53 -8.95
C ALA A 103 15.66 12.19 -9.42
N THR A 104 15.97 10.90 -9.41
CA THR A 104 17.23 10.34 -9.87
C THR A 104 16.90 9.19 -10.81
N GLY A 105 17.58 9.10 -11.95
CA GLY A 105 17.34 8.07 -12.97
C GLY A 105 16.51 8.56 -14.15
N ILE A 106 16.36 7.68 -15.15
CA ILE A 106 15.54 7.88 -16.35
C ILE A 106 14.21 7.16 -16.12
N ASP A 107 13.10 7.81 -16.49
CA ASP A 107 11.77 7.23 -16.45
C ASP A 107 11.74 5.97 -17.31
N ARG A 108 11.21 4.87 -16.78
CA ARG A 108 11.24 3.55 -17.40
C ARG A 108 9.82 3.10 -17.74
#